data_AF-A0A942LKI6-F1
#
_entry.id   AF-A0A942LKI6-F1
#
_cell.length_a   1.000
_cell.length_b   1.000
_cell.length_c   1.000
_cell.angle_alpha   90.00
_cell.angle_beta   90.00
_cell.angle_gamma   90.00
#
_symmetry.space_group_name_H-M   'P 1'
#
loop_
_entity.id
_entity.type
_entity.pdbx_description
1 polymer ?
#
loop_
_entity_poly.entity_id
_entity_poly.type
_entity_poly.pdbx_seq_one_letter_code
_entity_poly.pdbx_strand_id
1 'polypeptide(L)'
;MKLRLMLFLIIIFSNKLFSKDVWIYTDDGTWSDGIIALEQFFDYNNITHKRVYAFDLNNTDNYNNASAICFPGGYAYNYKVALTDKAVNNIRHYIANGGSYIGVCAGAFFASSNVVWEDEEYSYSLSLFKGKAIGSIPKIAKWDNYAMTNITINQENKILQNSQDNLAVLYYGGPYFESEETIFDTIATWDDFNDLPAIISFEYEQGKVLLIGPHLEIEENDDRDSVNFAQELNDVETDWDFLSIIVNWVLGFNTTVETNNGLSYSLSIYPNPASEYIEIAHNIKPTLMHGLDENQEIKIYNTMGECITTPFFPSTSTGNDNLRIDISYLSRGVYYIRVGSQSKMFVKK
;
A
#
# COMPACT_ATOMS: atom_id res chain seq x y z
N MET A 1 45.65 -32.89 -30.65
CA MET A 1 44.77 -32.81 -29.46
C MET A 1 44.89 -31.40 -28.89
N LYS A 2 44.02 -30.47 -29.30
CA LYS A 2 44.00 -29.08 -28.80
C LYS A 2 42.90 -28.97 -27.75
N LEU A 3 43.28 -28.81 -26.50
CA LEU A 3 42.36 -28.58 -25.38
C LEU A 3 41.88 -27.12 -25.46
N ARG A 4 40.61 -26.89 -25.79
CA ARG A 4 39.97 -25.57 -25.69
C ARG A 4 39.54 -25.36 -24.25
N LEU A 5 40.21 -24.45 -23.56
CA LEU A 5 39.78 -23.93 -22.27
C LEU A 5 38.58 -23.01 -22.51
N MET A 6 37.38 -23.44 -22.11
CA MET A 6 36.17 -22.65 -22.20
C MET A 6 36.05 -21.83 -20.93
N LEU A 7 36.35 -20.52 -21.03
CA LEU A 7 36.21 -19.57 -19.93
C LEU A 7 34.71 -19.31 -19.72
N PHE A 8 34.12 -19.80 -18.64
CA PHE A 8 32.78 -19.40 -18.22
C PHE A 8 32.89 -18.01 -17.58
N LEU A 9 32.47 -16.99 -18.33
CA LEU A 9 32.27 -15.66 -17.81
C LEU A 9 30.97 -15.67 -16.99
N ILE A 10 31.07 -15.73 -15.66
CA ILE A 10 29.93 -15.53 -14.78
C ILE A 10 29.61 -14.03 -14.82
N ILE A 11 28.63 -13.66 -15.63
CA ILE A 11 28.04 -12.32 -15.59
C ILE A 11 27.16 -12.28 -14.35
N ILE A 12 27.70 -11.72 -13.26
CA ILE A 12 26.89 -11.36 -12.11
C ILE A 12 26.10 -10.12 -12.54
N PHE A 13 24.85 -10.30 -12.96
CA PHE A 13 23.90 -9.20 -12.95
C PHE A 13 23.68 -8.83 -11.48
N SER A 14 24.35 -7.78 -11.01
CA SER A 14 23.85 -7.06 -9.85
C SER A 14 22.56 -6.39 -10.31
N ASN A 15 21.43 -7.08 -10.14
CA ASN A 15 20.18 -6.36 -9.94
C ASN A 15 20.41 -5.57 -8.65
N LYS A 16 20.89 -4.33 -8.77
CA LYS A 16 20.58 -3.31 -7.77
C LYS A 16 19.05 -3.34 -7.75
N LEU A 17 18.48 -4.01 -6.75
CA LEU A 17 17.14 -3.65 -6.32
C LEU A 17 17.26 -2.16 -6.01
N PHE A 18 16.78 -1.33 -6.92
CA PHE A 18 16.59 0.08 -6.61
C PHE A 18 15.53 0.06 -5.51
N SER A 19 15.98 0.13 -4.27
CA SER A 19 15.10 0.43 -3.15
C SER A 19 14.43 1.74 -3.49
N LYS A 20 13.12 1.71 -3.65
CA LYS A 20 12.34 2.88 -4.00
C LYS A 20 12.17 3.68 -2.70
N ASP A 21 12.89 4.79 -2.59
CA ASP A 21 12.84 5.67 -1.40
C ASP A 21 11.62 6.60 -1.49
N VAL A 22 10.68 6.51 -0.54
CA VAL A 22 9.50 7.39 -0.46
C VAL A 22 9.77 8.48 0.56
N TRP A 23 9.65 9.74 0.14
CA TRP A 23 9.82 10.89 1.03
C TRP A 23 8.46 11.31 1.58
N ILE A 24 8.27 11.18 2.89
CA ILE A 24 7.02 11.53 3.58
C ILE A 24 7.16 12.95 4.12
N TYR A 25 6.33 13.88 3.65
CA TYR A 25 6.31 15.23 4.19
C TYR A 25 5.83 15.22 5.65
N THR A 26 6.57 15.85 6.56
CA THR A 26 6.29 15.83 8.02
C THR A 26 6.57 17.18 8.64
N ASP A 27 5.71 18.16 8.40
CA ASP A 27 5.84 19.50 9.01
C ASP A 27 4.53 19.93 9.69
N ASP A 28 4.46 21.17 10.14
CA ASP A 28 3.23 21.73 10.70
C ASP A 28 2.03 21.52 9.76
N GLY A 29 0.89 21.19 10.37
CA GLY A 29 -0.34 20.80 9.69
C GLY A 29 -0.42 19.34 9.26
N THR A 30 0.64 18.53 9.31
CA THR A 30 0.52 17.09 9.04
C THR A 30 -0.16 16.35 10.20
N TRP A 31 -0.97 15.34 9.91
CA TRP A 31 -1.57 14.48 10.91
C TRP A 31 -0.55 13.44 11.38
N SER A 32 -0.20 13.47 12.67
CA SER A 32 0.86 12.64 13.25
C SER A 32 0.61 11.15 13.10
N ASP A 33 -0.63 10.71 13.31
CA ASP A 33 -0.98 9.30 13.29
C ASP A 33 -0.92 8.77 11.86
N GLY A 34 -1.45 9.52 10.88
CA GLY A 34 -1.32 9.19 9.47
C GLY A 34 0.14 9.09 8.99
N ILE A 35 1.07 9.88 9.53
CA ILE A 35 2.51 9.72 9.22
C ILE A 35 3.03 8.38 9.76
N ILE A 36 2.74 8.05 11.02
CA ILE A 36 3.19 6.81 11.65
C ILE A 36 2.62 5.60 10.88
N ALA A 37 1.33 5.64 10.57
CA ALA A 37 0.64 4.60 9.82
C ALA A 37 1.24 4.40 8.42
N LEU A 38 1.53 5.49 7.69
CA LEU A 38 2.22 5.42 6.39
C LEU A 38 3.63 4.81 6.51
N GLU A 39 4.39 5.14 7.56
CA GLU A 39 5.70 4.53 7.81
C GLU A 39 5.58 3.01 8.00
N GLN A 40 4.60 2.56 8.80
CA GLN A 40 4.35 1.14 9.00
C GLN A 40 3.88 0.44 7.71
N PHE A 41 3.02 1.09 6.93
CA PHE A 41 2.58 0.58 5.64
C PHE A 41 3.76 0.40 4.67
N PHE A 42 4.66 1.37 4.58
CA PHE A 42 5.83 1.25 3.71
C PHE A 42 6.80 0.17 4.21
N ASP A 43 7.03 0.07 5.53
CA ASP A 43 7.86 -0.98 6.13
C ASP A 43 7.28 -2.38 5.85
N TYR A 44 5.96 -2.55 6.00
CA TYR A 44 5.24 -3.78 5.67
C TYR A 44 5.46 -4.21 4.21
N ASN A 45 5.50 -3.24 3.30
CA ASN A 45 5.74 -3.45 1.88
C ASN A 45 7.22 -3.52 1.48
N ASN A 46 8.16 -3.48 2.43
CA ASN A 46 9.61 -3.40 2.18
C ASN A 46 10.00 -2.22 1.28
N ILE A 47 9.28 -1.10 1.41
CA ILE A 47 9.55 0.15 0.71
C ILE A 47 10.33 1.05 1.67
N THR A 48 11.54 1.45 1.28
CA THR A 48 12.31 2.41 2.08
C THR A 48 11.63 3.76 2.10
N HIS A 49 11.63 4.41 3.25
CA HIS A 49 11.07 5.73 3.41
C HIS A 49 11.92 6.62 4.31
N LYS A 50 11.64 7.92 4.26
CA LYS A 50 12.13 8.88 5.25
C LYS A 50 11.20 10.07 5.33
N ARG A 51 11.19 10.70 6.50
CA ARG A 51 10.55 12.00 6.70
C ARG A 51 11.36 13.12 6.04
N VAL A 52 10.67 14.07 5.43
CA VAL A 52 11.21 15.32 4.89
C VAL A 52 10.36 16.51 5.36
N TYR A 53 11.00 17.63 5.61
CA TYR A 53 10.38 18.81 6.19
C TYR A 53 10.30 19.95 5.16
N ALA A 54 9.51 20.99 5.43
CA ALA A 54 9.47 22.17 4.57
C ALA A 54 10.86 22.79 4.42
N PHE A 55 11.67 22.76 5.48
CA PHE A 55 13.07 23.18 5.42
C PHE A 55 13.86 22.41 4.35
N ASP A 56 13.74 21.09 4.28
CA ASP A 56 14.46 20.28 3.29
C ASP A 56 14.00 20.59 1.87
N LEU A 57 12.68 20.63 1.66
CA LEU A 57 12.07 20.86 0.34
C LEU A 57 12.35 22.28 -0.20
N ASN A 58 12.42 23.28 0.69
CA ASN A 58 12.75 24.66 0.34
C ASN A 58 14.24 24.87 0.02
N ASN A 59 15.13 24.02 0.54
CA ASN A 59 16.57 24.19 0.42
C ASN A 59 17.26 23.17 -0.51
N THR A 60 16.54 22.18 -1.04
CA THR A 60 17.07 21.19 -2.00
C THR A 60 16.75 21.55 -3.45
N ASP A 61 17.71 21.29 -4.34
CA ASP A 61 17.53 21.30 -5.79
C ASP A 61 17.52 19.87 -6.38
N ASN A 62 17.67 18.84 -5.54
CA ASN A 62 17.80 17.46 -5.98
C ASN A 62 16.73 16.55 -5.35
N TYR A 63 15.59 16.46 -6.04
CA TYR A 63 14.49 15.55 -5.71
C TYR A 63 14.67 14.16 -6.33
N ASN A 64 15.65 13.96 -7.23
CA ASN A 64 15.81 12.76 -8.05
C ASN A 64 16.21 11.49 -7.29
N ASN A 65 16.48 11.59 -5.98
CA ASN A 65 16.79 10.45 -5.13
C ASN A 65 15.54 9.75 -4.61
N ALA A 66 14.36 10.40 -4.67
CA ALA A 66 13.09 9.82 -4.25
C ALA A 66 12.40 9.11 -5.41
N SER A 67 11.73 8.00 -5.13
CA SER A 67 10.82 7.34 -6.06
C SER A 67 9.42 7.93 -6.04
N ALA A 68 8.99 8.40 -4.87
CA ALA A 68 7.82 9.23 -4.71
C ALA A 68 8.04 10.26 -3.61
N ILE A 69 7.27 11.34 -3.68
CA ILE A 69 7.00 12.21 -2.54
C ILE A 69 5.55 12.00 -2.09
N CYS A 70 5.37 11.74 -0.80
CA CYS A 70 4.10 11.46 -0.16
C CYS A 70 3.72 12.61 0.77
N PHE A 71 2.55 13.21 0.55
CA PHE A 71 1.96 14.19 1.46
C PHE A 71 0.80 13.54 2.23
N PRO A 72 0.90 13.43 3.57
CA PRO A 72 -0.12 12.77 4.39
C PRO A 72 -1.35 13.67 4.61
N GLY A 73 -2.37 13.11 5.26
CA GLY A 73 -3.51 13.86 5.78
C GLY A 73 -3.13 14.92 6.81
N GLY A 74 -4.08 15.79 7.16
CA GLY A 74 -3.85 16.95 8.02
C GLY A 74 -4.54 18.23 7.52
N TYR A 75 -3.84 19.35 7.52
CA TYR A 75 -4.35 20.67 7.13
C TYR A 75 -3.52 21.27 5.98
N ALA A 76 -4.03 21.10 4.75
CA ALA A 76 -3.33 21.42 3.51
C ALA A 76 -2.85 22.88 3.41
N TYR A 77 -3.56 23.81 4.06
CA TYR A 77 -3.19 25.23 4.05
C TYR A 77 -1.82 25.47 4.68
N ASN A 78 -1.46 24.69 5.71
CA ASN A 78 -0.14 24.79 6.34
C ASN A 78 0.96 24.36 5.36
N TYR A 79 0.72 23.32 4.54
CA TYR A 79 1.66 22.89 3.51
C TYR A 79 1.88 24.01 2.49
N LYS A 80 0.78 24.65 2.08
CA LYS A 80 0.76 25.77 1.12
C LYS A 80 1.58 26.97 1.61
N VAL A 81 1.50 27.32 2.89
CA VAL A 81 2.24 28.49 3.42
C VAL A 81 3.68 28.14 3.82
N ALA A 82 3.97 26.87 4.12
CA ALA A 82 5.31 26.42 4.51
C ALA A 82 6.24 26.25 3.30
N LEU A 83 5.70 25.87 2.13
CA LEU A 83 6.49 25.64 0.92
C LEU A 83 6.59 26.89 0.05
N THR A 84 7.84 27.25 -0.30
CA THR A 84 8.13 28.36 -1.20
C THR A 84 7.73 28.05 -2.64
N ASP A 85 7.52 29.08 -3.46
CA ASP A 85 7.29 28.91 -4.91
C ASP A 85 8.40 28.09 -5.58
N LYS A 86 9.66 28.25 -5.11
CA LYS A 86 10.79 27.44 -5.58
C LYS A 86 10.56 25.95 -5.28
N ALA A 87 10.18 25.59 -4.05
CA ALA A 87 9.91 24.20 -3.69
C ALA A 87 8.74 23.62 -4.50
N VAL A 88 7.65 24.39 -4.64
CA VAL A 88 6.49 23.99 -5.45
C VAL A 88 6.89 23.72 -6.91
N ASN A 89 7.72 24.60 -7.50
CA ASN A 89 8.24 24.40 -8.86
C ASN A 89 9.14 23.16 -8.95
N ASN A 90 9.98 22.93 -7.94
CA ASN A 90 10.87 21.78 -7.91
C ASN A 90 10.09 20.46 -7.77
N ILE A 91 9.03 20.42 -6.96
CA ILE A 91 8.13 19.24 -6.85
C ILE A 91 7.48 18.95 -8.20
N ARG A 92 6.91 19.97 -8.87
CA ARG A 92 6.33 19.80 -10.21
C ARG A 92 7.36 19.31 -11.22
N HIS A 93 8.55 19.88 -11.23
CA HIS A 93 9.63 19.47 -12.13
C HIS A 93 10.09 18.04 -11.85
N TYR A 94 10.22 17.66 -10.58
CA TYR A 94 10.54 16.29 -10.18
C TYR A 94 9.54 15.27 -10.74
N ILE A 95 8.24 15.53 -10.55
CA ILE A 95 7.18 14.65 -11.05
C ILE A 95 7.19 14.64 -12.58
N ALA A 96 7.28 15.81 -13.22
CA ALA A 96 7.36 15.94 -14.67
C ALA A 96 8.49 15.09 -15.31
N ASN A 97 9.58 14.87 -14.58
CA ASN A 97 10.73 14.07 -15.02
C ASN A 97 10.68 12.59 -14.55
N GLY A 98 9.51 12.07 -14.18
CA GLY A 98 9.31 10.66 -13.85
C GLY A 98 9.27 10.35 -12.35
N GLY A 99 9.32 11.37 -11.50
CA GLY A 99 8.99 11.23 -10.08
C GLY A 99 7.51 10.92 -9.87
N SER A 100 7.17 10.39 -8.69
CA SER A 100 5.78 10.10 -8.33
C SER A 100 5.28 10.95 -7.18
N TYR A 101 3.98 11.19 -7.15
CA TYR A 101 3.30 11.90 -6.07
C TYR A 101 2.21 11.03 -5.47
N ILE A 102 2.17 10.96 -4.14
CA ILE A 102 1.09 10.34 -3.37
C ILE A 102 0.52 11.42 -2.44
N GLY A 103 -0.77 11.70 -2.55
CA GLY A 103 -1.46 12.65 -1.67
C GLY A 103 -2.62 11.97 -0.96
N VAL A 104 -2.59 11.93 0.36
CA VAL A 104 -3.68 11.39 1.20
C VAL A 104 -4.43 12.54 1.86
N CYS A 105 -5.76 12.58 1.74
CA CYS A 105 -6.62 13.61 2.35
C CYS A 105 -6.09 15.04 2.09
N ALA A 106 -5.49 15.71 3.08
CA ALA A 106 -4.82 17.00 2.94
C ALA A 106 -3.73 17.04 1.85
N GLY A 107 -2.99 15.96 1.64
CA GLY A 107 -2.07 15.83 0.53
C GLY A 107 -2.79 15.87 -0.82
N ALA A 108 -3.97 15.25 -0.93
CA ALA A 108 -4.77 15.30 -2.15
C ALA A 108 -5.32 16.72 -2.42
N PHE A 109 -5.77 17.42 -1.37
CA PHE A 109 -6.13 18.84 -1.47
C PHE A 109 -4.94 19.69 -1.92
N PHE A 110 -3.76 19.49 -1.33
CA PHE A 110 -2.56 20.26 -1.66
C PHE A 110 -2.13 20.11 -3.12
N ALA A 111 -2.27 18.91 -3.70
CA ALA A 111 -1.96 18.62 -5.10
C ALA A 111 -2.91 19.29 -6.12
N SER A 112 -4.10 19.69 -5.68
CA SER A 112 -5.17 20.19 -6.54
C SER A 112 -5.01 21.68 -6.83
N SER A 113 -5.49 22.15 -7.98
CA SER A 113 -5.48 23.59 -8.29
C SER A 113 -6.54 24.38 -7.54
N ASN A 114 -7.68 23.74 -7.26
CA ASN A 114 -8.81 24.31 -6.53
C ASN A 114 -9.21 23.32 -5.42
N VAL A 115 -9.33 23.85 -4.21
CA VAL A 115 -9.82 23.15 -3.04
C VAL A 115 -11.14 23.80 -2.67
N VAL A 116 -12.21 23.02 -2.61
CA VAL A 116 -13.49 23.46 -2.07
C VAL A 116 -13.62 22.85 -0.69
N TRP A 117 -13.51 23.67 0.36
CA TRP A 117 -13.64 23.24 1.75
C TRP A 117 -14.87 23.86 2.39
N GLU A 118 -15.89 23.05 2.72
CA GLU A 118 -17.16 23.50 3.31
C GLU A 118 -17.77 24.71 2.56
N ASP A 119 -17.95 24.53 1.24
CA ASP A 119 -18.48 25.52 0.28
C ASP A 119 -17.60 26.75 0.00
N GLU A 120 -16.42 26.86 0.63
CA GLU A 120 -15.43 27.91 0.35
C GLU A 120 -14.35 27.43 -0.62
N GLU A 121 -14.03 28.24 -1.64
CA GLU A 121 -13.02 27.88 -2.64
C GLU A 121 -11.65 28.52 -2.36
N TYR A 122 -10.60 27.71 -2.47
CA TYR A 122 -9.21 28.09 -2.25
C TYR A 122 -8.33 27.62 -3.42
N SER A 123 -7.48 28.50 -3.93
CA SER A 123 -6.50 28.14 -4.96
C SER A 123 -5.18 27.68 -4.35
N TYR A 124 -4.59 26.62 -4.91
CA TYR A 124 -3.35 26.01 -4.46
C TYR A 124 -2.31 25.96 -5.59
N SER A 125 -1.07 26.34 -5.29
CA SER A 125 -0.04 26.57 -6.30
C SER A 125 0.64 25.32 -6.83
N LEU A 126 0.54 24.18 -6.12
CA LEU A 126 1.11 22.91 -6.58
C LEU A 126 0.42 22.43 -7.85
N SER A 127 -0.92 22.47 -7.89
CA SER A 127 -1.72 22.35 -9.12
C SER A 127 -1.25 21.25 -10.08
N LEU A 128 -0.93 20.07 -9.55
CA LEU A 128 -0.65 18.85 -10.33
C LEU A 128 -1.95 18.35 -10.95
N PHE A 129 -3.02 18.35 -10.16
CA PHE A 129 -4.39 18.09 -10.61
C PHE A 129 -5.07 19.42 -10.97
N LYS A 130 -5.41 19.62 -12.25
CA LYS A 130 -6.16 20.78 -12.75
C LYS A 130 -7.66 20.54 -12.56
N GLY A 131 -8.08 20.44 -11.31
CA GLY A 131 -9.45 20.19 -10.94
C GLY A 131 -9.77 20.68 -9.54
N LYS A 132 -10.95 20.28 -9.08
CA LYS A 132 -11.47 20.52 -7.73
C LYS A 132 -11.28 19.27 -6.89
N ALA A 133 -10.63 19.43 -5.74
CA ALA A 133 -10.74 18.50 -4.62
C ALA A 133 -11.75 19.10 -3.63
N ILE A 134 -12.85 18.40 -3.38
CA ILE A 134 -14.02 18.93 -2.68
C ILE A 134 -14.26 18.13 -1.41
N GLY A 135 -14.27 18.81 -0.27
CA GLY A 135 -14.54 18.21 1.04
C GLY A 135 -14.85 19.28 2.10
N SER A 136 -14.95 18.96 3.38
CA SER A 136 -15.37 17.62 3.83
C SER A 136 -16.70 17.22 3.17
N ILE A 137 -17.12 15.97 3.35
CA ILE A 137 -18.34 15.39 2.82
C ILE A 137 -19.28 15.16 4.00
N PRO A 138 -20.12 16.15 4.39
CA PRO A 138 -20.90 16.09 5.63
C PRO A 138 -21.93 14.96 5.66
N LYS A 139 -22.22 14.37 4.49
CA LYS A 139 -23.10 13.20 4.34
C LYS A 139 -22.46 11.92 4.91
N ILE A 140 -21.13 11.80 4.84
CA ILE A 140 -20.38 10.68 5.43
C ILE A 140 -20.11 10.97 6.90
N ALA A 141 -19.38 12.06 7.19
CA ALA A 141 -19.17 12.56 8.53
C ALA A 141 -19.00 14.10 8.51
N LYS A 142 -19.63 14.80 9.46
CA LYS A 142 -19.44 16.25 9.62
C LYS A 142 -18.08 16.51 10.23
N TRP A 143 -17.31 17.42 9.66
CA TRP A 143 -16.05 17.87 10.26
C TRP A 143 -16.26 18.40 11.69
N ASP A 144 -15.43 18.04 12.67
CA ASP A 144 -14.20 17.22 12.64
C ASP A 144 -14.42 15.75 13.06
N ASN A 145 -15.60 15.18 12.85
CA ASN A 145 -15.86 13.76 13.09
C ASN A 145 -15.32 12.88 11.94
N TYR A 146 -15.19 11.59 12.25
CA TYR A 146 -14.77 10.53 11.34
C TYR A 146 -15.74 9.33 11.43
N ALA A 147 -15.75 8.48 10.41
CA ALA A 147 -16.59 7.29 10.35
C ALA A 147 -16.03 6.27 9.35
N MET A 148 -16.42 5.01 9.49
CA MET A 148 -16.28 4.04 8.39
C MET A 148 -17.31 4.36 7.30
N THR A 149 -16.89 4.22 6.05
CA THR A 149 -17.74 4.34 4.87
C THR A 149 -17.28 3.36 3.81
N ASN A 150 -18.16 2.99 2.88
CA ASN A 150 -17.74 2.11 1.79
C ASN A 150 -17.21 2.91 0.60
N ILE A 151 -16.22 2.32 -0.07
CA ILE A 151 -15.82 2.67 -1.43
C ILE A 151 -16.02 1.49 -2.37
N THR A 152 -16.45 1.78 -3.59
CA THR A 152 -16.51 0.81 -4.69
C THR A 152 -15.23 0.94 -5.52
N ILE A 153 -14.54 -0.17 -5.72
CA ILE A 153 -13.30 -0.23 -6.50
C ILE A 153 -13.64 -0.42 -7.99
N ASN A 154 -13.03 0.38 -8.86
CA ASN A 154 -13.27 0.33 -10.30
C ASN A 154 -12.59 -0.89 -10.94
N GLN A 155 -13.32 -1.99 -11.07
CA GLN A 155 -12.83 -3.25 -11.66
C GLN A 155 -12.49 -3.15 -13.16
N GLU A 156 -12.91 -2.09 -13.86
CA GLU A 156 -12.50 -1.84 -15.24
C GLU A 156 -11.07 -1.28 -15.33
N ASN A 157 -10.51 -0.81 -14.21
CA ASN A 157 -9.15 -0.32 -14.14
C ASN A 157 -8.16 -1.49 -14.18
N LYS A 158 -7.25 -1.48 -15.15
CA LYS A 158 -6.24 -2.54 -15.36
C LYS A 158 -5.29 -2.74 -14.16
N ILE A 159 -5.12 -1.73 -13.32
CA ILE A 159 -4.31 -1.80 -12.10
C ILE A 159 -4.96 -2.73 -11.07
N LEU A 160 -6.30 -2.81 -11.08
CA LEU A 160 -7.13 -3.33 -10.00
C LEU A 160 -7.71 -4.72 -10.30
N GLN A 161 -7.24 -5.39 -11.37
CA GLN A 161 -7.74 -6.71 -11.74
C GLN A 161 -7.55 -7.71 -10.59
N ASN A 162 -8.65 -8.30 -10.13
CA ASN A 162 -8.71 -9.24 -8.99
C ASN A 162 -8.48 -8.61 -7.61
N SER A 163 -8.67 -7.29 -7.48
CA SER A 163 -8.87 -6.66 -6.18
C SER A 163 -10.29 -6.93 -5.66
N GLN A 164 -10.55 -6.61 -4.40
CA GLN A 164 -11.89 -6.68 -3.83
C GLN A 164 -12.82 -5.69 -4.55
N ASP A 165 -14.12 -5.98 -4.63
CA ASP A 165 -15.07 -5.11 -5.33
C ASP A 165 -15.39 -3.85 -4.53
N ASN A 166 -15.48 -3.97 -3.21
CA ASN A 166 -15.77 -2.89 -2.28
C ASN A 166 -14.87 -3.02 -1.05
N LEU A 167 -14.68 -1.92 -0.35
CA LEU A 167 -13.89 -1.84 0.87
C LEU A 167 -14.56 -0.88 1.86
N ALA A 168 -14.70 -1.28 3.12
CA ALA A 168 -15.02 -0.35 4.20
C ALA A 168 -13.74 0.39 4.60
N VAL A 169 -13.76 1.72 4.59
CA VAL A 169 -12.55 2.54 4.80
C VAL A 169 -12.83 3.69 5.77
N LEU A 170 -11.78 4.18 6.42
CA LEU A 170 -11.87 5.36 7.26
C LEU A 170 -12.05 6.64 6.44
N TYR A 171 -13.16 7.33 6.71
CA TYR A 171 -13.39 8.69 6.27
C TYR A 171 -13.05 9.68 7.38
N TYR A 172 -12.12 10.59 7.10
CA TYR A 172 -11.81 11.71 7.99
C TYR A 172 -11.50 12.99 7.21
N GLY A 173 -12.55 13.60 6.64
CA GLY A 173 -12.47 14.90 5.97
C GLY A 173 -11.90 14.89 4.55
N GLY A 174 -11.58 13.71 3.99
CA GLY A 174 -11.01 13.56 2.65
C GLY A 174 -11.90 14.07 1.50
N PRO A 175 -11.29 14.39 0.33
CA PRO A 175 -12.03 14.90 -0.82
C PRO A 175 -12.71 13.83 -1.68
N TYR A 176 -13.61 14.30 -2.54
CA TYR A 176 -13.84 13.72 -3.87
C TYR A 176 -13.31 14.65 -4.97
N PHE A 177 -13.20 14.15 -6.20
CA PHE A 177 -12.53 14.87 -7.29
C PHE A 177 -13.42 15.14 -8.50
N GLU A 178 -13.29 16.35 -9.05
CA GLU A 178 -13.93 16.77 -10.30
C GLU A 178 -12.91 17.51 -11.18
N SER A 179 -12.92 17.26 -12.49
CA SER A 179 -12.11 18.04 -13.44
C SER A 179 -12.69 18.01 -14.85
N GLU A 180 -12.57 19.14 -15.54
CA GLU A 180 -12.80 19.24 -16.99
C GLU A 180 -11.48 19.28 -17.79
N GLU A 181 -10.34 19.49 -17.13
CA GLU A 181 -9.03 19.68 -17.77
C GLU A 181 -8.10 18.47 -17.60
N THR A 182 -8.02 17.92 -16.39
CA THR A 182 -7.24 16.72 -16.10
C THR A 182 -8.08 15.49 -16.38
N ILE A 183 -7.64 14.68 -17.35
CA ILE A 183 -8.15 13.32 -17.55
C ILE A 183 -7.48 12.42 -16.52
N PHE A 184 -8.26 11.72 -15.71
CA PHE A 184 -7.78 10.82 -14.68
C PHE A 184 -8.52 9.48 -14.74
N ASP A 185 -7.86 8.44 -14.27
CA ASP A 185 -8.47 7.15 -14.00
C ASP A 185 -9.09 7.19 -12.60
N THR A 186 -10.38 6.84 -12.51
CA THR A 186 -11.02 6.63 -11.21
C THR A 186 -10.62 5.24 -10.70
N ILE A 187 -10.00 5.21 -9.53
CA ILE A 187 -9.58 3.98 -8.84
C ILE A 187 -10.72 3.46 -7.96
N ALA A 188 -11.37 4.35 -7.21
CA ALA A 188 -12.51 4.01 -6.37
C ALA A 188 -13.45 5.21 -6.22
N THR A 189 -14.71 4.95 -5.87
CA THR A 189 -15.78 5.94 -5.69
C THR A 189 -16.40 5.87 -4.31
N TRP A 190 -16.91 6.98 -3.79
CA TRP A 190 -17.66 7.01 -2.53
C TRP A 190 -19.09 6.52 -2.73
N ASP A 191 -19.43 5.33 -2.21
CA ASP A 191 -20.77 4.73 -2.36
C ASP A 191 -21.86 5.67 -1.81
N ASP A 192 -21.63 6.17 -0.60
CA ASP A 192 -22.57 7.03 0.10
C ASP A 192 -22.64 8.45 -0.49
N PHE A 193 -21.84 8.76 -1.52
CA PHE A 193 -21.76 10.10 -2.10
C PHE A 193 -21.81 10.10 -3.64
N ASN A 194 -22.88 9.51 -4.18
CA ASN A 194 -23.23 9.55 -5.61
C ASN A 194 -22.15 8.95 -6.53
N ASP A 195 -21.41 7.95 -6.06
CA ASP A 195 -20.34 7.30 -6.80
C ASP A 195 -19.29 8.31 -7.31
N LEU A 196 -19.08 9.41 -6.58
CA LEU A 196 -18.09 10.42 -6.95
C LEU A 196 -16.66 9.90 -6.68
N PRO A 197 -15.66 10.30 -7.49
CA PRO A 197 -14.31 9.75 -7.39
C PRO A 197 -13.68 10.01 -6.03
N ALA A 198 -13.40 8.93 -5.28
CA ALA A 198 -12.77 8.93 -3.96
C ALA A 198 -11.25 8.79 -4.05
N ILE A 199 -10.78 8.02 -5.03
CA ILE A 199 -9.37 7.80 -5.30
C ILE A 199 -9.16 7.92 -6.80
N ILE A 200 -8.19 8.74 -7.20
CA ILE A 200 -7.88 8.97 -8.62
C ILE A 200 -6.39 8.83 -8.89
N SER A 201 -6.07 8.43 -10.11
CA SER A 201 -4.69 8.41 -10.60
C SER A 201 -4.59 9.03 -11.99
N PHE A 202 -3.46 9.67 -12.28
CA PHE A 202 -3.19 10.22 -13.61
C PHE A 202 -1.69 10.40 -13.85
N GLU A 203 -1.32 10.59 -15.11
CA GLU A 203 0.04 10.93 -15.51
C GLU A 203 0.23 12.45 -15.50
N TYR A 204 1.35 12.91 -14.95
CA TYR A 204 1.79 14.31 -15.01
C TYR A 204 3.12 14.36 -15.77
N GLU A 205 3.04 14.65 -17.06
CA GLU A 205 4.14 14.46 -18.02
C GLU A 205 4.70 13.03 -17.96
N GLN A 206 5.94 12.82 -17.47
CA GLN A 206 6.52 11.48 -17.34
C GLN A 206 6.26 10.83 -15.97
N GLY A 207 5.73 11.59 -15.02
CA GLY A 207 5.46 11.14 -13.66
C GLY A 207 4.05 10.60 -13.45
N LYS A 208 3.84 10.04 -12.27
CA LYS A 208 2.54 9.51 -11.85
C LYS A 208 2.04 10.22 -10.61
N VAL A 209 0.74 10.44 -10.55
CA VAL A 209 0.07 11.06 -9.40
C VAL A 209 -1.03 10.13 -8.93
N LEU A 210 -1.05 9.86 -7.62
CA LEU A 210 -2.09 9.12 -6.91
C LEU A 210 -2.66 10.03 -5.82
N LEU A 211 -3.97 10.32 -5.89
CA LEU A 211 -4.68 11.13 -4.90
C LEU A 211 -5.74 10.26 -4.22
N ILE A 212 -5.68 10.20 -2.89
CA ILE A 212 -6.48 9.31 -2.04
C ILE A 212 -7.32 10.18 -1.11
N GLY A 213 -8.65 10.06 -1.22
CA GLY A 213 -9.61 10.64 -0.30
C GLY A 213 -9.63 9.96 1.09
N PRO A 214 -9.88 8.65 1.18
CA PRO A 214 -9.92 7.92 2.45
C PRO A 214 -8.54 7.78 3.11
N HIS A 215 -8.55 7.30 4.35
CA HIS A 215 -7.35 7.02 5.14
C HIS A 215 -7.02 5.53 5.15
N LEU A 216 -6.69 4.97 3.98
CA LEU A 216 -6.32 3.56 3.80
C LEU A 216 -5.04 3.16 4.55
N GLU A 217 -4.27 4.13 5.03
CA GLU A 217 -3.08 3.87 5.84
C GLU A 217 -3.43 3.42 7.27
N ILE A 218 -4.61 3.77 7.77
CA ILE A 218 -5.06 3.44 9.12
C ILE A 218 -5.65 2.04 9.14
N GLU A 219 -5.42 1.31 10.22
CA GLU A 219 -5.97 -0.02 10.44
C GLU A 219 -6.74 -0.02 11.77
N GLU A 220 -8.06 -0.03 11.69
CA GLU A 220 -8.93 0.08 12.86
C GLU A 220 -8.91 -1.19 13.73
N ASN A 221 -8.63 -2.34 13.12
CA ASN A 221 -8.75 -3.65 13.76
C ASN A 221 -7.42 -4.38 14.02
N ASP A 222 -6.27 -3.77 13.70
CA ASP A 222 -4.94 -4.34 13.91
C ASP A 222 -3.97 -3.24 14.40
N ASP A 223 -3.10 -3.55 15.36
CA ASP A 223 -2.14 -2.59 15.93
C ASP A 223 -0.88 -2.38 15.06
N ARG A 224 -0.82 -3.01 13.89
CA ARG A 224 0.31 -2.94 12.95
C ARG A 224 0.61 -1.55 12.40
N ASP A 225 -0.37 -0.65 12.35
CA ASP A 225 -0.16 0.75 11.95
C ASP A 225 0.48 1.58 13.08
N SER A 226 0.62 1.00 14.27
CA SER A 226 1.18 1.60 15.48
C SER A 226 0.45 2.84 15.97
N VAL A 227 -0.84 3.01 15.61
CA VAL A 227 -1.68 4.10 16.08
C VAL A 227 -2.91 3.57 16.83
N ASN A 228 -3.48 4.41 17.71
CA ASN A 228 -4.71 4.08 18.45
C ASN A 228 -5.94 4.83 17.92
N PHE A 229 -5.78 5.63 16.87
CA PHE A 229 -6.86 6.42 16.33
C PHE A 229 -7.89 5.51 15.67
N ALA A 230 -9.18 5.79 15.88
CA ALA A 230 -10.31 5.07 15.29
C ALA A 230 -10.41 3.55 15.61
N GLN A 231 -9.62 3.01 16.56
CA GLN A 231 -9.71 1.60 16.97
C GLN A 231 -11.06 1.18 17.56
N GLU A 232 -11.91 2.15 17.94
CA GLU A 232 -13.28 1.87 18.36
C GLU A 232 -14.23 1.58 17.19
N LEU A 233 -13.83 1.92 15.95
CA LEU A 233 -14.50 1.52 14.73
C LEU A 233 -14.11 0.08 14.41
N ASN A 234 -15.05 -0.70 13.86
CA ASN A 234 -14.81 -2.11 13.57
C ASN A 234 -14.71 -2.30 12.06
N ASP A 235 -13.50 -2.56 11.56
CA ASP A 235 -13.25 -2.91 10.17
C ASP A 235 -12.71 -4.34 10.01
N VAL A 236 -13.56 -5.25 9.52
CA VAL A 236 -13.22 -6.69 9.50
C VAL A 236 -12.12 -7.00 8.48
N GLU A 237 -11.94 -6.14 7.49
CA GLU A 237 -10.96 -6.30 6.42
C GLU A 237 -9.78 -5.35 6.62
N THR A 238 -8.77 -5.50 5.76
CA THR A 238 -7.57 -4.68 5.82
C THR A 238 -7.47 -3.84 4.55
N ASP A 239 -7.23 -2.54 4.73
CA ASP A 239 -7.07 -1.59 3.64
C ASP A 239 -5.73 -1.73 2.93
N TRP A 240 -4.69 -2.23 3.61
CA TRP A 240 -3.34 -2.22 3.04
C TRP A 240 -3.17 -3.15 1.85
N ASP A 241 -3.94 -4.24 1.74
CA ASP A 241 -3.85 -5.12 0.56
C ASP A 241 -4.19 -4.31 -0.72
N PHE A 242 -5.23 -3.48 -0.63
CA PHE A 242 -5.63 -2.58 -1.71
C PHE A 242 -4.66 -1.42 -1.87
N LEU A 243 -4.25 -0.78 -0.76
CA LEU A 243 -3.28 0.32 -0.79
C LEU A 243 -1.94 -0.11 -1.42
N SER A 244 -1.47 -1.32 -1.12
CA SER A 244 -0.27 -1.94 -1.70
C SER A 244 -0.37 -2.05 -3.22
N ILE A 245 -1.52 -2.41 -3.78
CA ILE A 245 -1.71 -2.52 -5.24
C ILE A 245 -1.50 -1.16 -5.89
N ILE A 246 -2.18 -0.12 -5.40
CA ILE A 246 -2.16 1.21 -6.01
C ILE A 246 -0.83 1.95 -5.78
N VAL A 247 -0.20 1.76 -4.61
CA VAL A 247 1.13 2.31 -4.32
C VAL A 247 2.20 1.60 -5.15
N ASN A 248 2.11 0.28 -5.35
CA ASN A 248 3.10 -0.41 -6.17
C ASN A 248 3.05 0.05 -7.63
N TRP A 249 1.85 0.29 -8.15
CA TRP A 249 1.68 0.87 -9.48
C TRP A 249 2.30 2.26 -9.61
N VAL A 250 2.05 3.15 -8.63
CA VAL A 250 2.56 4.54 -8.70
C VAL A 250 4.08 4.56 -8.62
N LEU A 251 4.70 3.69 -7.81
CA LEU A 251 6.16 3.56 -7.70
C LEU A 251 6.82 2.91 -8.93
N GLY A 252 6.01 2.42 -9.87
CA GLY A 252 6.49 1.78 -11.09
C GLY A 252 7.08 0.40 -10.83
N PHE A 253 6.62 -0.31 -9.79
CA PHE A 253 6.83 -1.75 -9.74
C PHE A 253 6.06 -2.36 -10.91
N ASN A 254 6.78 -3.08 -11.79
CA ASN A 254 6.19 -3.67 -12.98
C ASN A 254 5.09 -4.67 -12.59
N THR A 255 3.82 -4.28 -12.74
CA THR A 255 2.73 -5.22 -12.96
C THR A 255 2.75 -5.58 -14.45
N THR A 256 3.75 -6.35 -14.88
CA THR A 256 3.71 -6.93 -16.22
C THR A 256 2.51 -7.87 -16.27
N VAL A 257 1.46 -7.42 -16.95
CA VAL A 257 0.38 -8.26 -17.45
C VAL A 257 0.97 -9.13 -18.58
N GLU A 258 1.79 -10.09 -18.19
CA GLU A 258 2.07 -11.31 -18.94
C GLU A 258 2.05 -12.43 -17.90
N THR A 259 0.87 -13.03 -17.74
CA THR A 259 0.60 -14.35 -17.16
C THR A 259 1.66 -14.87 -16.18
N ASN A 260 1.46 -14.58 -14.90
CA ASN A 260 1.60 -15.60 -13.87
C ASN A 260 0.41 -15.47 -12.93
N ASN A 261 -0.53 -16.40 -13.05
CA ASN A 261 -1.53 -16.68 -12.04
C ASN A 261 -0.81 -16.82 -10.69
N GLY A 262 -0.99 -15.83 -9.84
CA GLY A 262 -0.27 -15.72 -8.58
C GLY A 262 -0.22 -14.27 -8.17
N LEU A 263 -1.33 -13.78 -7.63
CA LEU A 263 -1.26 -12.83 -6.53
C LEU A 263 -0.09 -13.26 -5.65
N SER A 264 0.96 -12.45 -5.58
CA SER A 264 2.07 -12.67 -4.68
C SER A 264 1.58 -12.36 -3.26
N TYR A 265 0.64 -13.16 -2.78
CA TYR A 265 0.23 -13.21 -1.39
C TYR A 265 1.47 -13.53 -0.59
N SER A 266 1.96 -12.64 0.26
CA SER A 266 3.15 -12.96 1.04
C SER A 266 2.76 -14.01 2.08
N LEU A 267 3.25 -15.25 1.94
CA LEU A 267 3.12 -16.26 2.98
C LEU A 267 3.71 -15.68 4.27
N SER A 268 2.92 -15.51 5.33
CA SER A 268 3.40 -15.07 6.65
C SER A 268 3.37 -16.26 7.62
N ILE A 269 4.29 -16.26 8.59
CA ILE A 269 4.39 -17.33 9.60
C ILE A 269 4.56 -16.67 10.96
N TYR A 270 3.64 -16.94 11.87
CA TYR A 270 3.70 -16.45 13.25
C TYR A 270 3.30 -17.56 14.24
N PRO A 271 3.92 -17.69 15.43
CA PRO A 271 5.14 -17.03 15.84
C PRO A 271 6.35 -17.58 15.09
N ASN A 272 7.37 -16.75 14.87
CA ASN A 272 8.66 -17.19 14.34
C ASN A 272 9.79 -16.40 15.03
N PRO A 273 10.61 -17.00 15.92
CA PRO A 273 10.70 -18.44 16.19
C PRO A 273 9.49 -19.02 16.93
N ALA A 274 9.14 -20.26 16.60
CA ALA A 274 7.96 -21.00 17.04
C ALA A 274 8.28 -22.08 18.08
N SER A 275 7.33 -22.39 18.97
CA SER A 275 7.45 -23.47 19.96
C SER A 275 6.56 -24.65 19.59
N GLU A 276 5.26 -24.59 19.85
CA GLU A 276 4.35 -25.73 19.68
C GLU A 276 3.56 -25.65 18.38
N TYR A 277 3.36 -24.45 17.82
CA TYR A 277 2.57 -24.24 16.62
C TYR A 277 3.10 -23.06 15.81
N ILE A 278 2.70 -23.00 14.55
CA ILE A 278 2.75 -21.82 13.69
C ILE A 278 1.36 -21.55 13.12
N GLU A 279 1.07 -20.31 12.83
CA GLU A 279 -0.10 -19.80 12.16
C GLU A 279 0.36 -19.19 10.83
N ILE A 280 -0.37 -19.54 9.78
CA ILE A 280 -0.17 -19.02 8.44
C ILE A 280 -1.34 -18.08 8.17
N ALA A 281 -1.06 -16.79 7.99
CA ALA A 281 -2.08 -15.88 7.47
C ALA A 281 -2.25 -16.17 5.98
N HIS A 282 -3.46 -16.56 5.59
CA HIS A 282 -3.71 -17.04 4.25
C HIS A 282 -5.13 -16.71 3.77
N ASN A 283 -5.24 -15.77 2.84
CA ASN A 283 -6.47 -15.57 2.07
C ASN A 283 -6.70 -16.66 1.00
N ILE A 284 -6.09 -17.85 1.10
CA ILE A 284 -6.52 -19.00 0.30
C ILE A 284 -7.46 -19.81 1.15
N LYS A 285 -8.75 -19.72 0.82
CA LYS A 285 -9.77 -20.67 1.25
C LYS A 285 -9.28 -22.05 0.84
N PRO A 286 -8.91 -22.96 1.78
CA PRO A 286 -8.77 -24.35 1.44
C PRO A 286 -10.20 -24.80 1.18
N THR A 287 -10.62 -24.80 -0.08
CA THR A 287 -11.92 -25.35 -0.45
C THR A 287 -12.01 -26.73 0.18
N LEU A 288 -13.03 -26.86 1.02
CA LEU A 288 -13.47 -28.06 1.71
C LEU A 288 -13.11 -29.30 0.90
N MET A 289 -12.44 -30.23 1.59
CA MET A 289 -12.05 -31.55 1.10
C MET A 289 -13.05 -32.14 0.11
N HIS A 290 -12.79 -32.01 -1.19
CA HIS A 290 -13.21 -32.93 -2.24
C HIS A 290 -12.57 -32.51 -3.58
N GLY A 291 -11.49 -33.19 -3.95
CA GLY A 291 -10.86 -33.07 -5.28
C GLY A 291 -9.55 -32.29 -5.23
N LEU A 292 -8.45 -33.04 -5.12
CA LEU A 292 -7.08 -32.54 -5.19
C LEU A 292 -6.85 -31.78 -6.50
N ASP A 293 -6.40 -30.53 -6.40
CA ASP A 293 -5.50 -29.93 -7.36
C ASP A 293 -4.11 -29.97 -6.72
N GLU A 294 -3.15 -30.68 -7.30
CA GLU A 294 -1.83 -30.99 -6.71
C GLU A 294 -0.98 -29.74 -6.40
N ASN A 295 -1.47 -28.55 -6.80
CA ASN A 295 -0.79 -27.26 -6.72
C ASN A 295 -1.05 -26.48 -5.42
N GLN A 296 -1.80 -27.01 -4.45
CA GLN A 296 -2.12 -26.30 -3.18
C GLN A 296 -1.78 -27.09 -1.90
N GLU A 297 -0.90 -28.10 -1.96
CA GLU A 297 -0.48 -28.83 -0.77
C GLU A 297 0.48 -28.01 0.13
N ILE A 298 0.24 -28.06 1.45
CA ILE A 298 1.13 -27.51 2.48
C ILE A 298 2.13 -28.58 2.93
N LYS A 299 3.44 -28.28 2.83
CA LYS A 299 4.53 -29.22 3.16
C LYS A 299 5.60 -28.54 4.03
N ILE A 300 6.19 -29.29 4.96
CA ILE A 300 7.32 -28.82 5.77
C ILE A 300 8.59 -29.58 5.38
N TYR A 301 9.68 -28.84 5.16
CA TYR A 301 10.98 -29.36 4.78
C TYR A 301 12.05 -29.00 5.82
N ASN A 302 13.02 -29.89 6.01
CA ASN A 302 14.24 -29.57 6.76
C ASN A 302 15.26 -28.82 5.88
N THR A 303 16.39 -28.41 6.45
CA THR A 303 17.49 -27.74 5.72
C THR A 303 18.20 -28.62 4.68
N MET A 304 17.98 -29.93 4.70
CA MET A 304 18.47 -30.87 3.69
C MET A 304 17.50 -31.04 2.51
N GLY A 305 16.33 -30.39 2.55
CA GLY A 305 15.29 -30.48 1.53
C GLY A 305 14.42 -31.75 1.65
N GLU A 306 14.52 -32.49 2.75
CA GLU A 306 13.67 -33.65 3.01
C GLU A 306 12.30 -33.19 3.51
N CYS A 307 11.24 -33.68 2.87
CA CYS A 307 9.86 -33.42 3.31
C CYS A 307 9.60 -34.20 4.60
N ILE A 308 9.34 -33.48 5.69
CA ILE A 308 9.15 -34.05 7.03
C ILE A 308 7.70 -34.51 7.23
N THR A 309 6.70 -33.80 6.71
CA THR A 309 5.28 -34.18 6.84
C THR A 309 4.32 -33.41 5.89
N THR A 310 3.08 -33.90 5.80
CA THR A 310 1.87 -33.16 5.40
C THR A 310 0.97 -33.01 6.65
N PRO A 311 0.67 -31.78 7.13
CA PRO A 311 -0.12 -31.61 8.35
C PRO A 311 -1.55 -32.16 8.19
N PHE A 312 -2.06 -32.87 9.19
CA PHE A 312 -3.47 -33.24 9.29
C PHE A 312 -4.24 -32.08 9.93
N PHE A 313 -5.31 -31.63 9.29
CA PHE A 313 -6.09 -30.46 9.73
C PHE A 313 -7.31 -30.88 10.56
N PRO A 314 -7.43 -30.50 11.85
CA PRO A 314 -8.72 -30.46 12.50
C PRO A 314 -9.51 -29.26 11.96
N SER A 315 -10.80 -29.49 11.65
CA SER A 315 -11.75 -28.50 11.16
C SER A 315 -11.70 -27.21 12.00
N THR A 316 -11.45 -26.06 11.37
CA THR A 316 -11.48 -24.76 12.04
C THR A 316 -12.91 -24.37 12.37
N SER A 317 -13.26 -24.45 13.65
CA SER A 317 -14.30 -23.61 14.25
C SER A 317 -13.62 -22.40 14.87
N THR A 318 -14.13 -21.21 14.53
CA THR A 318 -13.89 -19.86 15.09
C THR A 318 -13.11 -18.89 14.19
N GLY A 319 -13.85 -18.21 13.30
CA GLY A 319 -13.85 -16.74 13.11
C GLY A 319 -12.59 -15.98 12.70
N ASN A 320 -11.41 -16.59 12.66
CA ASN A 320 -10.18 -16.01 12.12
C ASN A 320 -9.66 -16.94 11.02
N ASP A 321 -9.47 -16.42 9.81
CA ASP A 321 -9.06 -17.19 8.62
C ASP A 321 -7.57 -17.63 8.64
N ASN A 322 -6.90 -17.59 9.80
CA ASN A 322 -5.52 -18.05 9.97
C ASN A 322 -5.45 -19.58 10.15
N LEU A 323 -4.58 -20.24 9.38
CA LEU A 323 -4.36 -21.68 9.48
C LEU A 323 -3.31 -22.00 10.52
N ARG A 324 -3.70 -22.66 11.62
CA ARG A 324 -2.79 -23.11 12.67
C ARG A 324 -2.27 -24.53 12.43
N ILE A 325 -0.95 -24.69 12.45
CA ILE A 325 -0.23 -25.94 12.26
C ILE A 325 0.54 -26.29 13.52
N ASP A 326 0.27 -27.46 14.09
CA ASP A 326 1.05 -28.04 15.18
C ASP A 326 2.45 -28.43 14.66
N ILE A 327 3.49 -28.00 15.37
CA ILE A 327 4.90 -28.32 15.11
C ILE A 327 5.63 -28.83 16.36
N SER A 328 4.89 -29.18 17.41
CA SER A 328 5.42 -29.67 18.69
C SER A 328 6.33 -30.90 18.54
N TYR A 329 6.06 -31.73 17.53
CA TYR A 329 6.84 -32.93 17.19
C TYR A 329 8.16 -32.65 16.46
N LEU A 330 8.40 -31.43 15.96
CA LEU A 330 9.66 -31.08 15.30
C LEU A 330 10.78 -30.88 16.33
N SER A 331 11.98 -31.35 15.99
CA SER A 331 13.17 -31.05 16.78
C SER A 331 13.54 -29.57 16.65
N ARG A 332 14.30 -29.03 17.62
CA ARG A 332 14.83 -27.66 17.54
C ARG A 332 15.66 -27.49 16.26
N GLY A 333 15.40 -26.44 15.48
CA GLY A 333 16.08 -26.26 14.21
C GLY A 333 15.39 -25.28 13.26
N VAL A 334 15.94 -25.16 12.05
CA VAL A 334 15.40 -24.34 10.97
C VAL A 334 14.61 -25.23 10.02
N TYR A 335 13.42 -24.79 9.64
CA TYR A 335 12.52 -25.47 8.73
C TYR A 335 11.98 -24.52 7.68
N TYR A 336 11.53 -25.08 6.56
CA TYR A 336 10.86 -24.34 5.50
C TYR A 336 9.46 -24.90 5.33
N ILE A 337 8.45 -24.06 5.39
CA ILE A 337 7.10 -24.43 5.00
C ILE A 337 6.84 -23.97 3.57
N ARG A 338 6.22 -24.83 2.78
CA ARG A 338 5.82 -24.59 1.40
C ARG A 338 4.31 -24.62 1.30
N VAL A 339 3.73 -23.62 0.66
CA VAL A 339 2.31 -23.55 0.31
C VAL A 339 2.22 -23.26 -1.18
N GLY A 340 1.79 -24.25 -1.97
CA GLY A 340 1.82 -24.16 -3.43
C GLY A 340 3.24 -23.91 -3.98
N SER A 341 3.45 -22.76 -4.62
CA SER A 341 4.74 -22.33 -5.18
C SER A 341 5.62 -21.53 -4.21
N GLN A 342 5.10 -21.11 -3.06
CA GLN A 342 5.81 -20.26 -2.11
C GLN A 342 6.46 -21.04 -0.99
N SER A 343 7.54 -20.53 -0.41
CA SER A 343 8.21 -21.13 0.73
C SER A 343 8.72 -20.07 1.69
N LYS A 344 8.58 -20.29 3.00
CA LYS A 344 9.09 -19.39 4.03
C LYS A 344 9.73 -20.16 5.18
N MET A 345 10.78 -19.56 5.73
CA MET A 345 11.59 -20.14 6.79
C MET A 345 10.94 -19.88 8.15
N PHE A 346 10.93 -20.87 9.03
CA PHE A 346 10.67 -20.69 10.45
C PHE A 346 11.69 -21.43 11.32
N VAL A 347 11.86 -20.94 12.54
CA VAL A 347 12.79 -21.49 13.54
C VAL A 347 12.00 -22.18 14.65
N LYS A 348 12.19 -23.49 14.85
CA LYS A 348 11.67 -24.24 16.00
C LYS A 348 12.60 -24.08 17.20
N LYS A 349 12.08 -23.53 18.29
CA LYS A 349 12.75 -23.40 19.58
C LYS A 349 12.61 -24.62 20.47
#